data_AF-A0A518SBT3-F1
#
_entry.id   AF-A0A518SBT3-F1
#
_cell.length_a   1.000
_cell.length_b   1.000
_cell.length_c   1.000
_cell.angle_alpha   90.00
_cell.angle_beta   90.00
_cell.angle_gamma   90.00
#
_symmetry.space_group_name_H-M   'P 1'
#
loop_
_entity.id
_entity.type
_entity.pdbx_description
1 polymer ?
#
loop_
_entity_poly.entity_id
_entity_poly.type
_entity_poly.pdbx_seq_one_letter_code
_entity_poly.pdbx_strand_id
1 'polypeptide(L)' 'MPRPRKFDDDELVTAVQACAPAGTSEVADEVDATRQAVHGRLNDLADDGRIKRKQIAKVQVWFTDCR' A
#
# COMPACT_ATOMS: atom_id res chain seq x y z
N MET A 1 -7.60 15.92 -13.42
CA MET A 1 -7.74 16.42 -12.04
C MET A 1 -7.31 15.31 -11.08
N PRO A 2 -6.07 15.26 -10.56
CA PRO A 2 -5.76 14.34 -9.47
C PRO A 2 -6.30 14.90 -8.14
N ARG A 3 -6.97 14.01 -7.41
CA ARG A 3 -7.77 14.22 -6.20
C ARG A 3 -6.91 14.51 -4.95
N PRO A 4 -7.49 15.05 -3.86
CA PRO A 4 -6.74 15.69 -2.78
C PRO A 4 -5.83 14.70 -2.04
N ARG A 5 -4.52 15.01 -2.03
CA ARG A 5 -3.50 14.35 -1.24
C ARG A 5 -3.82 14.50 0.25
N LYS A 6 -4.05 13.39 0.93
CA LYS A 6 -3.96 13.35 2.40
C LYS A 6 -2.91 12.35 2.91
N PHE A 7 -2.30 11.55 2.02
CA PHE A 7 -1.19 10.63 2.31
C PHE A 7 -0.32 10.57 1.05
N ASP A 8 1.00 10.69 1.20
CA ASP A 8 1.93 10.67 0.08
C ASP A 8 2.24 9.23 -0.34
N ASP A 9 2.46 9.04 -1.65
CA ASP A 9 2.74 7.73 -2.22
C ASP A 9 4.02 7.11 -1.58
N ASP A 10 4.98 7.96 -1.19
CA ASP A 10 6.21 7.57 -0.46
C ASP A 10 5.93 7.09 0.98
N GLU A 11 4.95 7.68 1.66
CA GLU A 11 4.54 7.27 3.02
C GLU A 11 3.89 5.88 2.99
N LEU A 12 3.06 5.65 1.97
CA LEU A 12 2.48 4.33 1.64
C LEU A 12 3.56 3.27 1.37
N VAL A 13 4.58 3.61 0.57
CA VAL A 13 5.69 2.71 0.26
C VAL A 13 6.52 2.42 1.52
N THR A 14 6.75 3.44 2.35
CA THR A 14 7.48 3.30 3.63
C THR A 14 6.72 2.42 4.62
N ALA A 15 5.41 2.60 4.75
CA ALA A 15 4.55 1.76 5.59
C ALA A 15 4.53 0.30 5.09
N VAL A 16 4.44 0.09 3.77
CA VAL A 16 4.54 -1.25 3.16
C VAL A 16 5.92 -1.88 3.42
N GLN A 17 6.99 -1.09 3.40
CA GLN A 17 8.35 -1.54 3.74
C GLN A 17 8.48 -1.93 5.21
N ALA A 18 7.98 -1.09 6.13
CA ALA A 18 8.05 -1.32 7.56
C ALA A 18 7.28 -2.57 7.98
N CYS A 19 6.14 -2.83 7.34
CA CYS A 19 5.28 -3.98 7.62
C CYS A 19 5.48 -5.15 6.63
N ALA A 20 6.51 -5.17 5.79
CA ALA A 20 6.63 -6.18 4.73
C ALA A 20 6.75 -7.61 5.30
N PRO A 21 5.86 -8.56 4.93
CA PRO A 21 4.72 -8.45 4.01
C PRO A 21 3.49 -7.78 4.65
N ALA A 22 3.10 -6.61 4.13
CA ALA A 22 2.09 -5.77 4.76
C ALA A 22 0.69 -6.09 4.27
N GLY A 23 -0.27 -6.27 5.19
CA GLY A 23 -1.68 -6.30 4.82
C GLY A 23 -2.21 -4.91 4.50
N THR A 24 -3.20 -4.78 3.60
CA THR A 24 -3.91 -3.51 3.34
C THR A 24 -4.43 -2.86 4.64
N SER A 25 -4.76 -3.68 5.64
CA SER A 25 -5.21 -3.24 6.95
C SER A 25 -4.10 -2.62 7.80
N GLU A 26 -2.88 -3.17 7.77
CA GLU A 26 -1.73 -2.65 8.53
C GLU A 26 -1.26 -1.32 7.95
N VAL A 27 -1.14 -1.25 6.63
CA VAL A 27 -0.78 -0.01 5.93
C VAL A 27 -1.82 1.08 6.21
N ALA A 28 -3.10 0.72 6.28
CA ALA A 28 -4.17 1.67 6.58
C ALA A 28 -4.14 2.17 8.03
N ASP A 29 -3.72 1.33 8.98
CA ASP A 29 -3.54 1.69 10.38
C ASP A 29 -2.35 2.65 10.55
N GLU A 30 -1.23 2.35 9.88
CA GLU A 30 -0.01 3.16 9.92
C GLU A 30 -0.22 4.55 9.33
N VAL A 31 -0.93 4.65 8.21
CA VAL A 31 -1.19 5.94 7.54
C VAL A 31 -2.47 6.63 8.04
N ASP A 32 -3.11 6.13 9.11
CA ASP A 32 -4.39 6.62 9.65
C ASP A 32 -5.45 6.88 8.55
N ALA A 33 -5.56 5.94 7.62
CA ALA A 33 -6.38 6.10 6.42
C ALA A 33 -7.43 5.00 6.29
N THR A 34 -8.48 5.28 5.52
CA THR A 34 -9.50 4.26 5.25
C THR A 34 -8.92 3.16 4.36
N ARG A 35 -9.11 1.89 4.74
CA ARG A 35 -8.70 0.70 3.96
C ARG A 35 -9.08 0.78 2.48
N GLN A 36 -10.25 1.34 2.15
CA GLN A 36 -10.71 1.50 0.76
C GLN A 36 -9.85 2.50 -0.04
N ALA A 37 -9.50 3.64 0.57
CA ALA A 37 -8.64 4.64 -0.06
C ALA A 37 -7.22 4.10 -0.26
N VAL A 38 -6.68 3.46 0.78
CA VAL A 38 -5.37 2.78 0.76
C VAL A 38 -5.34 1.67 -0.27
N HIS A 39 -6.37 0.83 -0.34
CA HIS A 39 -6.45 -0.23 -1.34
C HIS A 39 -6.44 0.32 -2.77
N GLY A 40 -7.20 1.39 -3.03
CA GLY A 40 -7.19 2.07 -4.33
C GLY A 40 -5.82 2.61 -4.68
N ARG A 41 -5.13 3.22 -3.71
CA ARG A 41 -3.79 3.81 -3.92
C ARG A 41 -2.68 2.77 -4.07
N LEU A 42 -2.71 1.70 -3.28
CA LEU A 42 -1.80 0.56 -3.42
C LEU A 42 -1.96 -0.13 -4.78
N ASN A 43 -3.18 -0.17 -5.33
CA ASN A 43 -3.39 -0.71 -6.67
C ASN A 43 -2.73 0.18 -7.74
N ASP A 44 -2.87 1.50 -7.63
CA ASP A 44 -2.20 2.49 -8.49
C ASP A 44 -0.66 2.35 -8.41
N LEU A 45 -0.11 2.20 -7.20
CA LEU A 45 1.33 2.02 -6.98
C LEU A 45 1.86 0.67 -7.49
N ALA A 46 1.03 -0.37 -7.45
CA ALA A 46 1.37 -1.65 -8.03
C ALA A 46 1.33 -1.62 -9.57
N ASP A 47 0.42 -0.83 -10.15
CA ASP A 47 0.35 -0.60 -11.60
C ASP A 47 1.55 0.22 -12.10
N ASP A 48 1.98 1.23 -11.33
CA ASP A 48 3.19 2.01 -11.57
C ASP A 48 4.50 1.20 -11.37
N GLY A 49 4.40 -0.01 -10.81
CA GLY A 49 5.52 -0.91 -10.56
C GLY A 49 6.39 -0.56 -9.34
N ARG A 50 5.93 0.37 -8.50
CA ARG A 50 6.63 0.77 -7.26
C ARG A 50 6.54 -0.29 -6.16
N ILE A 51 5.43 -1.02 -6.08
CA ILE A 51 5.21 -2.09 -5.10
C ILE A 51 4.74 -3.36 -5.79
N LYS A 52 4.95 -4.52 -5.14
CA LYS A 52 4.40 -5.79 -5.59
C LYS A 52 3.24 -6.20 -4.69
N ARG A 53 2.23 -6.82 -5.31
CA ARG A 53 1.11 -7.45 -4.61
C ARG A 53 1.21 -8.96 -4.73
N LYS A 54 0.88 -9.68 -3.67
CA LYS A 54 0.72 -11.14 -3.69
C LYS A 54 -0.52 -11.49 -2.90
N GLN A 55 -1.33 -12.35 -3.48
CA GLN A 55 -2.44 -12.94 -2.76
C GLN A 55 -1.94 -14.15 -1.99
N ILE A 56 -2.03 -14.12 -0.67
CA ILE A 56 -1.72 -15.26 0.19
C ILE A 56 -3.03 -15.74 0.82
N ALA A 57 -3.48 -16.93 0.41
CA ALA A 57 -4.77 -17.49 0.77
C ALA A 57 -5.95 -16.55 0.47
N LYS A 58 -6.51 -15.90 1.50
CA LYS A 58 -7.64 -14.96 1.42
C LYS A 58 -7.24 -13.49 1.66
N VAL A 59 -5.96 -13.23 1.90
CA VAL A 59 -5.46 -11.90 2.23
C VAL A 59 -4.53 -11.42 1.12
N GLN A 60 -4.75 -10.20 0.66
CA GLN A 60 -3.84 -9.53 -0.27
C GLN A 60 -2.75 -8.85 0.56
N VAL A 61 -1.51 -9.26 0.34
CA VAL A 61 -0.33 -8.65 0.97
C VAL A 61 0.45 -7.86 -0.07
N TRP A 62 1.12 -6.83 0.42
CA TRP A 62 1.91 -5.89 -0.35
C TRP A 62 3.34 -5.92 0.17
N PHE A 63 4.30 -5.84 -0.74
CA PHE A 63 5.71 -5.83 -0.41
C PHE A 63 6.46 -5.06 -1.47
N THR A 64 7.44 -4.29 -1.04
CA THR A 64 8.44 -3.71 -1.92
C THR A 64 9.56 -4.73 -2.10
N ASP A 65 10.08 -4.84 -3.32
CA ASP A 65 11.29 -5.61 -3.59
C ASP A 65 12.48 -4.81 -3.04
N CYS A 66 12.76 -4.93 -1.73
CA CYS A 66 14.04 -4.45 -1.19
C CYS A 66 15.08 -5.53 -1.47
N ARG A 67 15.88 -5.33 -2.52
CA ARG A 67 17.07 -6.11 -2.81
C ARG A 67 18.31 -5.41 -2.28
#